data_AF-A0A2R6VYX2-F1
#
_entry.id   AF-A0A2R6VYX2-F1
#
_cell.length_a   1.000
_cell.length_b   1.000
_cell.length_c   1.000
_cell.angle_alpha   90.00
_cell.angle_beta   90.00
_cell.angle_gamma   90.00
#
_symmetry.space_group_name_H-M   'P 1'
#
loop_
_entity.id
_entity.type
_entity.pdbx_description
1 polymer ?
#
loop_
_entity_poly.entity_id
_entity_poly.type
_entity_poly.pdbx_seq_one_letter_code
_entity_poly.pdbx_strand_id
1 'polypeptide(L)' 'MWHGLRATEVESKVSGETMIASHYTQVVWRDTAALGCGSATCPSGALFVVCSYDPPGNVVGQLPY' A
#
# COMPACT_ATOMS: atom_id res chain seq x y z
N MET A 1 -6.56 6.71 10.44
CA MET A 1 -8.00 6.41 10.27
C MET A 1 -8.25 6.18 8.79
N TRP A 2 -8.15 4.93 8.33
CA TRP A 2 -8.38 4.59 6.93
C TRP A 2 -9.88 4.46 6.71
N HIS A 3 -10.43 5.32 5.84
CA HIS A 3 -11.81 5.21 5.36
C HIS A 3 -11.83 4.19 4.22
N GLY A 4 -12.67 3.15 4.34
CA GLY A 4 -12.66 1.97 3.48
C GLY A 4 -13.14 2.24 2.05
N LEU A 5 -12.22 2.14 1.09
CA LEU A 5 -12.53 2.05 -0.34
C LEU A 5 -12.67 0.57 -0.73
N ARG A 6 -13.75 0.24 -1.43
CA ARG A 6 -14.01 -1.12 -1.94
C ARG A 6 -13.18 -1.35 -3.21
N ALA A 7 -12.74 -2.59 -3.40
CA ALA A 7 -11.85 -2.99 -4.50
C ALA A 7 -12.39 -2.67 -5.93
N THR A 8 -13.69 -2.45 -6.08
CA THR A 8 -14.35 -2.21 -7.38
C THR A 8 -14.25 -0.78 -7.90
N GLU A 9 -13.72 0.19 -7.13
CA GLU A 9 -13.61 1.60 -7.58
C GLU A 9 -12.23 1.97 -8.15
N VAL A 10 -11.27 1.03 -8.15
CA VAL A 10 -9.85 1.29 -8.45
C VAL A 10 -9.59 1.62 -9.93
N GLU A 11 -10.48 1.30 -10.86
CA GLU A 11 -10.20 1.41 -12.30
C GLU A 11 -10.50 2.78 -12.93
N SER A 12 -11.18 3.72 -12.25
CA SER A 12 -11.77 4.90 -12.93
C SER A 12 -11.17 6.28 -12.62
N LYS A 13 -10.18 6.40 -11.73
CA LYS A 13 -9.67 7.72 -11.30
C LYS A 13 -8.15 7.83 -11.36
N VAL A 14 -7.68 8.28 -12.53
CA VAL A 14 -6.28 8.60 -12.82
C VAL A 14 -5.92 9.98 -12.24
N SER A 15 -4.78 10.03 -11.51
CA SER A 15 -3.95 11.20 -11.13
C SER A 15 -3.81 11.60 -9.64
N GLY A 16 -4.41 10.87 -8.70
CA GLY A 16 -4.13 11.10 -7.27
C GLY A 16 -4.52 9.94 -6.34
N GLU A 17 -5.56 9.19 -6.72
CA GLU A 17 -6.02 8.01 -5.98
C GLU A 17 -5.21 6.75 -6.31
N THR A 18 -4.48 6.73 -7.43
CA THR A 18 -3.62 5.61 -7.85
C THR A 18 -2.51 5.29 -6.83
N MET A 19 -1.94 6.31 -6.17
CA MET A 19 -0.94 6.10 -5.11
C MET A 19 -1.56 5.44 -3.88
N ILE A 20 -2.76 5.89 -3.49
CA ILE A 20 -3.51 5.34 -2.36
C ILE A 20 -3.91 3.88 -2.64
N ALA A 21 -4.41 3.61 -3.85
CA ALA A 21 -4.75 2.27 -4.30
C ALA A 21 -3.52 1.36 -4.36
N SER A 22 -2.37 1.86 -4.85
CA SER A 22 -1.11 1.12 -4.90
C SER A 22 -0.61 0.72 -3.50
N HIS A 23 -0.72 1.62 -2.51
CA HIS A 23 -0.39 1.25 -1.12
C HIS A 23 -1.35 0.21 -0.56
N TYR A 24 -2.65 0.34 -0.84
CA TYR A 24 -3.64 -0.63 -0.39
C TYR A 24 -3.40 -2.02 -0.98
N THR A 25 -3.17 -2.13 -2.30
CA THR A 25 -2.94 -3.42 -2.96
C THR A 25 -1.69 -4.12 -2.47
N GLN A 26 -0.64 -3.38 -2.09
CA GLN A 26 0.55 -3.99 -1.46
C GLN A 26 0.27 -4.57 -0.07
N VAL A 27 -0.62 -3.93 0.73
CA VAL A 27 -0.96 -4.41 2.07
C VAL A 27 -1.79 -5.70 2.02
N VAL A 28 -2.68 -5.82 1.04
CA VAL A 28 -3.60 -6.96 0.92
C VAL A 28 -3.09 -8.06 -0.02
N TRP A 29 -1.84 -7.99 -0.47
CA TRP A 29 -1.29 -8.91 -1.46
C TRP A 29 -1.19 -10.34 -0.90
N ARG A 30 -1.95 -11.28 -1.47
CA ARG A 30 -2.05 -12.69 -1.03
C ARG A 30 -0.68 -13.37 -0.89
N ASP A 31 0.20 -13.13 -1.84
CA ASP A 31 1.46 -13.88 -1.93
C ASP A 31 2.56 -13.31 -1.04
N THR A 32 2.35 -12.15 -0.42
CA THR A 32 3.30 -11.62 0.55
C THR A 32 3.26 -12.43 1.84
N ALA A 33 4.40 -13.00 2.22
CA ALA A 33 4.54 -13.92 3.35
C ALA A 33 5.23 -13.28 4.57
N ALA A 34 5.99 -12.23 4.37
CA ALA A 34 6.73 -11.52 5.41
C ALA A 34 6.65 -10.00 5.22
N LEU A 35 6.68 -9.27 6.33
CA LEU A 35 6.82 -7.81 6.34
C LEU A 35 7.82 -7.35 7.40
N GLY A 36 8.51 -6.25 7.10
CA GLY A 36 9.36 -5.54 8.05
C GLY A 36 9.09 -4.04 7.96
N CYS A 37 8.87 -3.38 9.10
CA CYS A 37 8.60 -1.94 9.15
C CYS A 37 9.58 -1.20 10.05
N GLY A 38 9.88 0.04 9.69
CA GLY A 38 10.67 0.98 10.49
C GLY A 38 9.99 2.34 10.54
N SER A 39 10.24 3.09 11.61
CA SER A 39 9.74 4.45 11.75
C SER A 39 10.80 5.40 12.30
N ALA A 40 10.69 6.67 11.93
CA ALA A 40 11.53 7.75 12.41
C ALA A 40 10.72 9.03 12.57
N THR A 41 10.94 9.75 13.67
CA THR A 41 10.34 11.07 13.88
C THR A 41 11.31 12.13 13.38
N CYS A 42 10.87 12.96 12.44
CA CYS A 42 11.64 14.08 11.95
C CYS A 42 11.76 15.19 13.00
N PRO A 43 12.76 16.09 12.91
CA PRO A 43 12.87 17.26 13.79
C PRO A 43 11.64 18.17 13.76
N SER A 44 10.87 18.15 12.66
CA SER A 44 9.59 18.85 12.51
C SER A 44 8.43 18.23 13.32
N GLY A 45 8.64 17.07 13.95
CA GLY A 45 7.61 16.29 14.64
C GLY A 45 6.82 15.34 13.73
N ALA A 46 7.08 15.33 12.42
CA ALA A 46 6.44 14.39 11.50
C ALA A 46 6.94 12.96 11.73
N LEU A 47 6.03 11.99 11.73
CA LEU A 47 6.37 10.56 11.79
C LEU A 47 6.48 9.98 10.38
N PHE A 48 7.66 9.49 10.03
CA PHE A 48 7.90 8.71 8.82
C PHE A 48 7.84 7.22 9.16
N VAL A 49 7.09 6.47 8.36
CA VAL A 49 6.97 5.01 8.48
C VAL A 49 7.21 4.38 7.11
N VAL A 50 8.02 3.34 7.07
CA VAL A 50 8.31 2.55 5.86
C VAL A 50 8.13 1.09 6.18
N CYS A 51 7.52 0.33 5.26
CA CYS A 51 7.39 -1.11 5.34
C CYS A 51 7.92 -1.76 4.06
N SER A 52 8.61 -2.88 4.20
CA SER A 52 9.06 -3.78 3.14
C SER A 52 8.28 -5.08 3.22
N TYR A 53 7.95 -5.65 2.07
CA TYR A 53 7.08 -6.82 1.91
C TYR A 53 7.82 -7.87 1.07
N ASP A 54 7.76 -9.13 1.48
CA ASP A 54 8.41 -10.26 0.79
C ASP A 54 7.50 -11.49 0.75
N PRO A 55 7.26 -12.11 -0.42
CA PRO A 55 7.47 -11.57 -1.77
C PRO A 55 6.76 -10.22 -2.01
N PRO A 56 7.28 -9.37 -2.91
CA PRO A 56 6.69 -8.07 -3.22
C PRO A 56 5.33 -8.21 -3.93
N GLY A 57 4.46 -7.23 -3.71
CA GLY A 57 3.15 -7.16 -4.34
C GLY A 57 3.13 -6.20 -5.54
N ASN A 58 1.93 -5.78 -5.94
CA ASN A 58 1.69 -4.83 -7.03
C ASN A 58 2.31 -5.26 -8.37
N VAL A 59 2.34 -6.58 -8.61
CA VAL A 59 2.80 -7.14 -9.88
C VAL A 59 1.74 -6.93 -10.95
N VAL A 60 2.09 -6.24 -12.03
CA VAL A 60 1.18 -5.98 -13.16
C VAL A 60 0.66 -7.29 -13.72
N GLY A 61 -0.66 -7.41 -13.86
CA GLY A 61 -1.33 -8.61 -14.37
C GLY A 61 -1.62 -9.68 -13.31
N GLN A 62 -1.30 -9.42 -12.04
CA GLN A 62 -1.71 -10.27 -10.92
C GLN A 62 -2.75 -9.55 -10.04
N LEU A 63 -3.73 -10.30 -9.55
CA LEU A 63 -4.71 -9.78 -8.61
C LEU A 63 -4.17 -9.91 -7.17
N PRO A 64 -4.44 -8.94 -6.30
CA PRO A 64 -4.02 -9.03 -4.89
C PRO A 64 -4.69 -10.16 -4.10
N TYR A 65 -5.80 -10.73 -4.60
CA TYR A 65 -6.64 -11.75 -3.97
C TYR A 65 -7.25 -12.70 -5.02
#